data_AF-A0A160P217-F1
#
_entry.id   AF-A0A160P217-F1
#
_cell.length_a   1.000
_cell.length_b   1.000
_cell.length_c   1.000
_cell.angle_alpha   90.00
_cell.angle_beta   90.00
_cell.angle_gamma   90.00
#
_symmetry.space_group_name_H-M   'P 1'
#
loop_
_entity.id
_entity.type
_entity.pdbx_description
1 polymer ?
#
loop_
_entity_poly.entity_id
_entity_poly.type
_entity_poly.pdbx_seq_one_letter_code
_entity_poly.pdbx_strand_id
1 'polypeptide(L)'
;MPFEVPYGADRAARLGSVLEVVYLIFNEGYAATAGDDLLRPGLCEDALRLARRLAALMPGEGETHGLAALLEIQASRTAARTGPGGEPVLLADQDRRRWNRLLMRRGLAALERAVAAGGAS
;
A
#
# COMPACT_ATOMS: atom_id res chain seq x y z
N MET A 1 1.00 -14.45 -27.58
CA MET A 1 1.45 -15.49 -26.62
C MET A 1 0.27 -15.88 -25.76
N PRO A 2 0.00 -17.17 -25.51
CA PRO A 2 -1.06 -17.57 -24.60
C PRO A 2 -0.70 -17.21 -23.16
N PHE A 3 -1.67 -16.70 -22.41
CA PHE A 3 -1.54 -16.42 -20.98
C PHE A 3 -1.59 -17.75 -20.22
N GLU A 4 -0.43 -18.21 -19.72
CA GLU A 4 -0.36 -19.43 -18.93
C GLU A 4 -0.52 -19.09 -17.44
N VAL A 5 -1.55 -19.67 -16.82
CA VAL A 5 -1.85 -19.49 -15.40
C VAL A 5 -0.80 -20.24 -14.58
N PRO A 6 -0.01 -19.53 -13.76
CA PRO A 6 1.05 -20.15 -12.96
C PRO A 6 0.45 -20.96 -11.80
N TYR A 7 1.04 -22.13 -11.52
CA TYR A 7 0.68 -23.00 -10.39
C TYR A 7 1.85 -23.10 -9.40
N GLY A 8 1.57 -23.47 -8.14
CA GLY A 8 2.61 -23.79 -7.15
C GLY A 8 3.65 -22.69 -6.91
N ALA A 9 4.93 -23.03 -6.95
CA ALA A 9 6.05 -22.11 -6.68
C ALA A 9 6.12 -20.94 -7.69
N ASP A 10 5.73 -21.16 -8.95
CA ASP A 10 5.71 -20.10 -9.97
C ASP A 10 4.62 -19.07 -9.69
N ARG A 11 3.52 -19.47 -9.03
CA ARG A 11 2.47 -18.55 -8.58
C ARG A 11 2.97 -17.68 -7.42
N ALA A 12 3.71 -18.26 -6.47
CA ALA A 12 4.29 -17.52 -5.35
C ALA A 12 5.37 -16.54 -5.83
N ALA A 13 6.27 -16.97 -6.72
CA ALA A 13 7.29 -16.09 -7.30
C ALA A 13 6.67 -14.93 -8.10
N ARG A 14 5.63 -15.20 -8.91
CA ARG A 14 4.91 -14.15 -9.64
C ARG A 14 4.13 -13.23 -8.72
N LEU A 15 3.57 -13.72 -7.62
CA LEU A 15 2.92 -12.88 -6.62
C LEU A 15 3.89 -11.86 -6.04
N GLY A 16 5.09 -12.29 -5.65
CA GLY A 16 6.14 -11.40 -5.15
C GLY A 16 6.44 -10.25 -6.12
N SER A 17 6.66 -10.56 -7.40
CA SER A 17 6.89 -9.53 -8.43
C SER A 17 5.70 -8.59 -8.62
N VAL A 18 4.46 -9.09 -8.55
CA VAL A 18 3.25 -8.25 -8.65
C VAL A 18 3.15 -7.30 -7.47
N LEU A 19 3.39 -7.79 -6.25
CA LEU A 19 3.36 -6.99 -5.03
C LEU A 19 4.45 -5.91 -5.05
N GLU A 20 5.64 -6.24 -5.55
CA GLU A 20 6.74 -5.29 -5.75
C GLU A 20 6.35 -4.18 -6.74
N VAL A 21 5.78 -4.51 -7.89
CA VAL A 21 5.33 -3.52 -8.87
C VAL A 21 4.26 -2.60 -8.27
N VAL A 22 3.29 -3.15 -7.54
CA VAL A 22 2.25 -2.35 -6.87
C VAL A 22 2.87 -1.40 -5.83
N TYR A 23 3.85 -1.87 -5.07
CA TYR A 23 4.58 -1.05 -4.10
C TYR A 23 5.35 0.09 -4.78
N LEU A 24 6.04 -0.19 -5.90
CA LEU A 24 6.78 0.82 -6.65
C LEU A 24 5.86 1.90 -7.23
N ILE A 25 4.72 1.51 -7.82
CA ILE A 25 3.70 2.45 -8.32
C ILE A 25 3.20 3.36 -7.19
N PHE A 26 2.93 2.79 -6.01
CA PHE A 26 2.53 3.58 -4.86
C PHE A 26 3.61 4.55 -4.45
N ASN A 27 4.84 4.08 -4.25
CA ASN A 27 5.96 4.91 -3.78
C ASN A 27 6.27 6.06 -4.72
N GLU A 28 6.18 5.83 -6.03
CA GLU A 28 6.39 6.85 -7.03
C GLU A 28 5.34 7.97 -6.92
N GLY A 29 4.06 7.60 -6.77
CA GLY A 29 3.02 8.60 -6.52
C GLY A 29 3.13 9.26 -5.14
N TYR A 30 3.57 8.51 -4.14
CA TYR A 30 3.69 8.97 -2.76
C TYR A 30 4.90 9.89 -2.59
N ALA A 31 6.00 9.69 -3.32
CA ALA A 31 7.16 10.59 -3.33
C ALA A 31 6.83 11.91 -4.04
N ALA A 32 6.08 11.85 -5.14
CA ALA A 32 5.68 13.03 -5.91
C ALA A 32 4.80 14.03 -5.13
N THR A 33 4.18 13.62 -4.02
CA THR A 33 3.43 14.55 -3.13
C THR A 33 4.30 15.61 -2.42
N ALA A 34 5.62 15.62 -2.63
CA ALA A 34 6.56 16.61 -2.11
C ALA A 34 7.30 17.43 -3.19
N GLY A 35 6.93 17.32 -4.48
CA GLY A 35 7.59 18.01 -5.60
C GLY A 35 6.61 18.56 -6.64
N ASP A 36 7.16 19.31 -7.62
CA ASP A 36 6.45 20.11 -8.64
C ASP A 36 5.60 19.32 -9.66
N ASP A 37 5.36 18.02 -9.45
CA ASP A 37 4.72 17.15 -10.44
C ASP A 37 3.31 16.71 -9.98
N LEU A 38 2.30 17.48 -10.42
CA LEU A 38 0.87 17.30 -10.11
C LEU A 38 0.26 15.95 -10.58
N LEU A 39 1.01 15.11 -11.30
CA LEU A 39 0.45 13.99 -12.07
C LEU A 39 0.11 12.72 -11.27
N ARG A 40 0.46 12.57 -10.00
CA ARG A 40 0.55 11.22 -9.41
C ARG A 40 -0.32 10.83 -8.19
N PRO A 41 -1.28 11.63 -7.68
CA PRO A 41 -2.24 11.13 -6.68
C PRO A 41 -3.01 9.88 -7.18
N GLY A 42 -3.33 9.83 -8.47
CA GLY A 42 -4.02 8.69 -9.08
C GLY A 42 -3.23 7.37 -8.98
N LEU A 43 -1.89 7.41 -9.03
CA LEU A 43 -1.07 6.21 -8.87
C LEU A 43 -1.16 5.62 -7.47
N CYS A 44 -1.19 6.47 -6.43
CA CYS A 44 -1.39 6.01 -5.06
C CYS A 44 -2.75 5.33 -4.90
N GLU A 45 -3.80 5.94 -5.46
CA GLU A 45 -5.16 5.41 -5.39
C GLU A 45 -5.29 4.08 -6.14
N ASP A 46 -4.67 3.97 -7.32
CA ASP A 46 -4.68 2.74 -8.12
C ASP A 46 -3.89 1.61 -7.46
N ALA A 47 -2.71 1.91 -6.90
CA ALA A 47 -1.95 0.92 -6.15
C ALA A 47 -2.70 0.43 -4.91
N LEU A 48 -3.36 1.33 -4.17
CA LEU A 48 -4.24 0.96 -3.05
C LEU A 48 -5.40 0.06 -3.50
N ARG A 49 -6.02 0.40 -4.63
CA ARG A 49 -7.12 -0.38 -5.21
C ARG A 49 -6.66 -1.78 -5.59
N LEU A 50 -5.49 -1.90 -6.22
CA LEU A 50 -4.88 -3.17 -6.60
C LEU A 50 -4.51 -4.01 -5.37
N ALA A 51 -3.83 -3.43 -4.38
CA ALA A 51 -3.47 -4.14 -3.15
C ALA A 51 -4.70 -4.69 -2.42
N ARG A 52 -5.78 -3.90 -2.30
CA ARG A 52 -7.05 -4.36 -1.71
C ARG A 52 -7.69 -5.50 -2.50
N ARG A 53 -7.65 -5.44 -3.83
CA ARG A 53 -8.19 -6.52 -4.68
C ARG A 53 -7.39 -7.81 -4.53
N LEU A 54 -6.06 -7.72 -4.50
CA LEU A 54 -5.19 -8.88 -4.27
C LEU A 54 -5.49 -9.52 -2.91
N ALA A 55 -5.57 -8.73 -1.84
CA ALA A 55 -5.93 -9.21 -0.50
C ALA A 55 -7.32 -9.86 -0.43
N ALA A 56 -8.29 -9.38 -1.21
CA ALA A 56 -9.61 -9.99 -1.29
C ALA A 56 -9.64 -11.29 -2.10
N LEU A 57 -8.86 -11.37 -3.19
CA LEU A 57 -8.77 -12.56 -4.06
C LEU A 57 -7.92 -13.68 -3.44
N MET A 58 -7.02 -13.33 -2.53
CA MET A 58 -6.04 -14.26 -1.95
C MET A 58 -6.05 -14.18 -0.41
N PRO A 59 -7.20 -14.49 0.24
CA PRO A 59 -7.38 -14.23 1.67
C PRO A 59 -6.41 -15.00 2.58
N GLY A 60 -5.83 -16.12 2.12
CA GLY A 60 -4.83 -16.89 2.85
C GLY A 60 -3.37 -16.43 2.64
N GLU A 61 -3.11 -15.51 1.72
CA GLU A 61 -1.74 -15.05 1.43
C GLU A 61 -1.41 -13.82 2.29
N GLY A 62 -0.64 -14.03 3.37
CA GLY A 62 -0.30 -12.97 4.32
C GLY A 62 0.38 -11.75 3.70
N GLU A 63 1.21 -11.95 2.68
CA GLU A 63 1.92 -10.87 1.97
C GLU A 63 0.98 -9.87 1.29
N THR A 64 -0.17 -10.34 0.78
CA THR A 64 -1.16 -9.45 0.13
C THR A 64 -1.83 -8.52 1.15
N HIS A 65 -2.13 -9.04 2.34
CA HIS A 65 -2.64 -8.24 3.45
C HIS A 65 -1.56 -7.31 4.01
N GLY A 66 -0.31 -7.78 4.07
CA GLY A 66 0.85 -6.98 4.50
C GLY A 66 1.08 -5.77 3.61
N LEU A 67 1.06 -5.95 2.28
CA LEU A 67 1.16 -4.84 1.34
C LEU A 67 -0.02 -3.88 1.48
N ALA A 68 -1.26 -4.39 1.53
CA ALA A 68 -2.43 -3.53 1.73
C ALA A 68 -2.34 -2.71 3.02
N ALA A 69 -1.88 -3.34 4.12
CA ALA A 69 -1.67 -2.67 5.40
C ALA A 69 -0.67 -1.51 5.28
N LEU A 70 0.49 -1.78 4.68
CA LEU A 70 1.55 -0.81 4.47
C LEU A 70 1.05 0.41 3.69
N LEU A 71 0.41 0.18 2.54
CA LEU A 71 -0.04 1.27 1.67
C LEU A 71 -1.13 2.12 2.34
N GLU A 72 -2.08 1.48 3.04
CA GLU A 72 -3.16 2.18 3.77
C GLU A 72 -2.61 3.08 4.88
N ILE A 73 -1.66 2.57 5.66
CA ILE A 73 -1.02 3.34 6.74
C ILE A 73 -0.21 4.51 6.17
N GLN A 74 0.52 4.29 5.08
CA GLN A 74 1.26 5.36 4.42
C GLN A 74 0.31 6.44 3.87
N ALA A 75 -0.69 6.04 3.09
CA ALA A 75 -1.68 6.95 2.50
C ALA A 75 -2.51 7.70 3.54
N SER A 76 -2.72 7.11 4.73
CA SER A 76 -3.42 7.78 5.82
C SER A 76 -2.75 9.10 6.24
N ARG A 77 -1.43 9.23 6.01
CA ARG A 77 -0.63 10.36 6.44
C ARG A 77 -0.40 11.39 5.34
N THR A 78 -0.84 11.15 4.10
CA THR A 78 -0.51 12.03 2.94
C THR A 78 -0.80 13.49 3.23
N ALA A 79 -1.97 13.80 3.82
CA ALA A 79 -2.35 15.16 4.16
C ALA A 79 -1.51 15.80 5.27
N ALA A 80 -0.73 15.03 6.04
CA ALA A 80 0.10 15.55 7.13
C ALA A 80 1.60 15.61 6.78
N ARG A 81 1.99 15.20 5.57
CA ARG A 81 3.40 15.13 5.15
C ARG A 81 3.99 16.44 4.67
N THR A 82 3.13 17.38 4.27
CA THR A 82 3.53 18.70 3.81
C THR A 82 2.89 19.77 4.68
N GLY A 83 3.69 20.77 5.03
CA GLY A 83 3.21 21.96 5.72
C GLY A 83 2.63 22.99 4.74
N PRO A 84 2.18 24.15 5.24
CA PRO A 84 1.47 25.15 4.44
C PRO A 84 2.29 25.70 3.25
N GLY A 85 3.62 25.64 3.32
CA GLY A 85 4.53 26.07 2.26
C GLY A 85 5.02 24.94 1.36
N GLY A 86 4.48 23.72 1.50
CA GLY A 86 4.92 22.53 0.75
C GLY A 86 6.16 21.84 1.33
N GLU A 87 6.68 22.32 2.46
CA GLU A 87 7.85 21.75 3.12
C GLU A 87 7.56 20.36 3.69
N PRO A 88 8.49 19.39 3.58
CA PRO A 88 8.35 18.08 4.21
C PRO A 88 8.27 18.17 5.74
N VAL A 89 7.31 17.46 6.32
CA VAL A 89 7.12 17.34 7.78
C VAL A 89 7.56 15.96 8.26
N LEU A 90 8.51 15.93 9.21
CA LEU A 90 8.99 14.70 9.84
C LEU A 90 7.85 13.97 10.54
N LEU A 91 7.90 12.63 10.56
CA LEU A 91 6.83 11.80 11.11
C LEU A 91 6.46 12.15 12.56
N ALA A 92 7.44 12.49 13.38
CA ALA A 92 7.23 12.87 14.79
C ALA A 92 6.42 14.17 14.95
N ASP A 93 6.52 15.06 13.96
CA ASP A 93 5.95 16.42 13.98
C ASP A 93 4.64 16.52 13.19
N GLN A 94 4.22 15.43 12.51
CA GLN A 94 2.97 15.39 11.77
C GLN A 94 1.76 15.52 12.70
N ASP A 95 0.84 16.43 12.38
CA ASP A 95 -0.43 16.54 13.09
C ASP A 95 -1.30 15.28 12.83
N ARG A 96 -1.35 14.40 13.84
CA ARG A 96 -2.13 13.14 13.81
C ARG A 96 -3.63 13.35 13.65
N ARG A 97 -4.15 14.56 13.87
CA ARG A 97 -5.56 14.89 13.61
C ARG A 97 -5.84 14.93 12.11
N ARG A 98 -4.83 15.23 11.28
CA ARG A 98 -4.91 15.23 9.81
C ARG A 98 -4.78 13.83 9.19
N TRP A 99 -4.52 12.80 10.00
CA TRP A 99 -4.43 11.43 9.51
C TRP A 99 -5.82 10.89 9.15
N ASN A 100 -5.93 10.24 7.99
CA ASN A 100 -7.16 9.63 7.56
C ASN A 100 -7.47 8.38 8.42
N ARG A 101 -8.45 8.52 9.31
CA ARG A 101 -8.85 7.48 10.28
C ARG A 101 -9.38 6.21 9.61
N LEU A 102 -10.02 6.33 8.46
CA LEU A 102 -10.52 5.17 7.72
C LEU A 102 -9.36 4.32 7.19
N LEU A 103 -8.36 4.96 6.56
CA LEU A 103 -7.19 4.27 6.03
C LEU A 103 -6.37 3.65 7.18
N MET A 104 -6.20 4.36 8.30
CA MET A 104 -5.57 3.78 9.51
C MET A 104 -6.28 2.51 9.99
N ARG A 105 -7.61 2.55 10.14
CA ARG A 105 -8.39 1.38 10.59
C ARG A 105 -8.29 0.22 9.61
N ARG A 106 -8.36 0.49 8.30
CA ARG A 106 -8.21 -0.55 7.26
C ARG A 106 -6.82 -1.16 7.27
N GLY A 107 -5.79 -0.32 7.41
CA GLY A 107 -4.41 -0.75 7.47
C GLY A 107 -4.14 -1.66 8.67
N LEU A 108 -4.63 -1.28 9.86
CA LEU A 108 -4.50 -2.12 11.06
C LEU A 108 -5.26 -3.45 10.93
N ALA A 109 -6.49 -3.43 10.40
CA ALA A 109 -7.25 -4.66 10.18
C ALA A 109 -6.60 -5.58 9.12
N ALA A 110 -5.93 -5.01 8.11
CA ALA A 110 -5.15 -5.79 7.15
C ALA A 110 -3.88 -6.36 7.80
N LEU A 111 -3.21 -5.59 8.66
CA LEU A 111 -2.04 -6.07 9.39
C LEU A 111 -2.39 -7.25 10.30
N GLU A 112 -3.51 -7.18 11.01
CA GLU A 112 -4.02 -8.30 11.83
C GLU A 112 -4.22 -9.56 10.98
N ARG A 113 -4.81 -9.43 9.78
CA ARG A 113 -4.95 -10.57 8.85
C ARG A 113 -3.62 -11.09 8.34
N ALA A 114 -2.67 -10.21 8.03
CA ALA A 114 -1.33 -10.61 7.60
C ALA A 114 -0.61 -11.44 8.66
N VAL A 115 -0.68 -11.01 9.93
CA VAL A 115 -0.11 -11.73 11.07
C VAL A 115 -0.81 -13.06 11.28
N ALA A 116 -2.14 -13.10 11.21
CA ALA A 116 -2.91 -14.33 11.36
C ALA A 116 -2.59 -15.37 10.25
N ALA A 117 -2.37 -14.91 9.02
CA ALA A 117 -1.97 -15.78 7.90
C ALA A 117 -0.51 -16.25 8.01
N GLY A 118 0.40 -15.42 8.53
CA GLY A 118 1.82 -15.77 8.72
C GLY A 118 2.06 -16.68 9.93
N GLY A 119 1.24 -16.58 10.98
CA GLY A 119 1.34 -17.42 12.19
C GLY A 119 0.79 -18.84 12.03
N ALA A 120 0.26 -19.19 10.85
CA ALA A 120 -0.22 -20.52 10.50
C ALA A 120 0.81 -21.37 9.71
N SER A 121 2.05 -20.87 9.58
CA SER A 121 3.17 -21.56 8.92
C SER A 121 3.98 -22.43 9.87
#